data_AF-A0A916X418-F1
#
_entry.id   AF-A0A916X418-F1
#
_cell.length_a   1.000
_cell.length_b   1.000
_cell.length_c   1.000
_cell.angle_alpha   90.00
_cell.angle_beta   90.00
_cell.angle_gamma   90.00
#
_symmetry.space_group_name_H-M   'P 1'
#
loop_
_entity.id
_entity.type
_entity.pdbx_description
1 polymer ?
#
loop_
_entity_poly.entity_id
_entity_poly.type
_entity_poly.pdbx_seq_one_letter_code
_entity_poly.pdbx_strand_id
1 'polypeptide(L)'
;MSVTDEELMAFADGELSGADAARVQAAIAADPALAERLEAERKLRMALRGHLDPVADEPVPQAWTAMIAAAAREDAEDEHKVISLAAARAEKAEKAGKAAKAAREARSTARGRPFMQRWGMGIAIAASLALGLFMGTRIASGPVTQRDGALMASGLLAERLDTQLASAQGSGSVRILTSFRREGGDYCRVFASGGTSGVACKDNAGWVLERTISGGAAQQSQYRQAGSADMELMAAAQEMADGAPLDAAQEEAAKAKGWRE
;
A
#
# COMPACT_ATOMS: atom_id res chain seq x y z
N MET A 1 8.64 -40.48 -16.01
CA MET A 1 8.39 -39.22 -15.27
C MET A 1 7.20 -39.49 -14.37
N SER A 2 7.37 -39.41 -13.05
CA SER A 2 6.28 -39.60 -12.08
C SER A 2 5.48 -38.31 -11.94
N VAL A 3 4.16 -38.41 -11.82
CA VAL A 3 3.28 -37.31 -11.41
C VAL A 3 3.52 -37.05 -9.93
N THR A 4 3.72 -35.79 -9.53
CA THR A 4 3.86 -35.44 -8.11
C THR A 4 2.50 -35.31 -7.43
N ASP A 5 2.50 -35.29 -6.09
CA ASP A 5 1.28 -35.14 -5.32
C ASP A 5 0.64 -33.76 -5.56
N GLU A 6 1.46 -32.72 -5.71
CA GLU A 6 1.00 -31.36 -6.05
C GLU A 6 0.34 -31.31 -7.43
N GLU A 7 0.93 -31.98 -8.43
CA GLU A 7 0.35 -32.06 -9.77
C GLU A 7 -0.99 -32.82 -9.75
N LEU A 8 -1.08 -33.89 -8.95
CA LEU A 8 -2.33 -34.66 -8.80
C LEU A 8 -3.43 -33.85 -8.11
N MET A 9 -3.09 -33.09 -7.06
CA MET A 9 -4.03 -32.21 -6.36
C MET A 9 -4.47 -31.04 -7.24
N ALA A 10 -3.55 -30.38 -7.95
CA ALA A 10 -3.88 -29.33 -8.90
C ALA A 10 -4.79 -29.83 -10.03
N PHE A 11 -4.59 -31.07 -10.49
CA PHE A 11 -5.50 -31.73 -11.43
C PHE A 11 -6.88 -32.00 -10.82
N ALA A 12 -6.92 -32.46 -9.56
CA ALA A 12 -8.17 -32.72 -8.84
C ALA A 12 -9.01 -31.46 -8.63
N ASP A 13 -8.35 -30.31 -8.40
CA ASP A 13 -8.99 -29.00 -8.24
C ASP A 13 -9.38 -28.33 -9.56
N GLY A 14 -8.88 -28.82 -10.70
CA GLY A 14 -9.12 -28.23 -12.02
C GLY A 14 -8.18 -27.05 -12.36
N GLU A 15 -7.11 -26.87 -11.59
CA GLU A 15 -6.14 -25.77 -11.71
C GLU A 15 -5.04 -26.06 -12.76
N LEU A 16 -4.89 -27.31 -13.21
CA LEU A 16 -4.01 -27.62 -14.34
C LEU A 16 -4.69 -27.32 -15.68
N SER A 17 -3.92 -26.73 -16.61
CA SER A 17 -4.39 -26.43 -17.97
C SER A 17 -3.34 -26.79 -19.03
N GLY A 18 -3.76 -26.84 -20.29
CA GLY A 18 -2.88 -27.03 -21.43
C GLY A 18 -2.11 -28.36 -21.41
N ALA A 19 -0.80 -28.29 -21.69
CA ALA A 19 0.06 -29.47 -21.83
C ALA A 19 0.21 -30.25 -20.51
N ASP A 20 0.18 -29.56 -19.37
CA ASP A 20 0.35 -30.19 -18.06
C ASP A 20 -0.86 -31.04 -17.68
N ALA A 21 -2.08 -30.53 -17.92
CA ALA A 21 -3.30 -31.31 -17.71
C ALA A 21 -3.33 -32.57 -18.58
N ALA A 22 -2.94 -32.46 -19.86
CA ALA A 22 -2.90 -33.59 -20.78
C ALA A 22 -1.85 -34.65 -20.37
N ARG A 23 -0.68 -34.22 -19.90
CA ARG A 23 0.37 -35.11 -19.37
C ARG A 23 -0.11 -35.88 -18.14
N VAL A 24 -0.68 -35.18 -17.16
CA VAL A 24 -1.20 -35.81 -15.93
C VAL A 24 -2.36 -36.75 -16.24
N GLN A 25 -3.27 -36.37 -17.14
CA GLN A 25 -4.36 -37.23 -17.59
C GLN A 25 -3.85 -38.52 -18.25
N ALA A 26 -2.82 -38.42 -19.11
CA ALA A 26 -2.21 -39.59 -19.75
C ALA A 26 -1.53 -40.51 -18.72
N ALA A 27 -0.87 -39.93 -17.71
CA ALA A 27 -0.26 -40.70 -16.63
C ALA A 27 -1.30 -41.42 -15.75
N ILE A 28 -2.42 -40.77 -15.42
CA ILE A 28 -3.54 -41.38 -14.71
C ILE A 28 -4.17 -42.53 -15.53
N ALA A 29 -4.28 -42.36 -16.85
CA ALA A 29 -4.80 -43.42 -17.72
C ALA A 29 -3.87 -44.65 -17.80
N ALA A 30 -2.57 -44.46 -17.58
CA ALA A 30 -1.57 -45.52 -17.62
C ALA A 30 -1.37 -46.22 -16.25
N ASP A 31 -1.71 -45.58 -15.13
CA ASP A 31 -1.50 -46.09 -13.78
C ASP A 31 -2.79 -46.12 -12.95
N PRO A 32 -3.37 -47.32 -12.72
CA PRO A 32 -4.56 -47.48 -11.90
C PRO A 32 -4.40 -46.96 -10.46
N ALA A 33 -3.19 -46.98 -9.88
CA ALA A 33 -2.97 -46.48 -8.53
C ALA A 33 -3.14 -44.96 -8.45
N LEU A 34 -2.72 -44.21 -9.48
CA LEU A 34 -2.98 -42.77 -9.57
C LEU A 34 -4.47 -42.47 -9.75
N ALA A 35 -5.19 -43.30 -10.51
CA ALA A 35 -6.63 -43.17 -10.67
C ALA A 35 -7.38 -43.39 -9.34
N GLU A 36 -7.00 -44.41 -8.56
CA GLU A 36 -7.58 -44.66 -7.24
C GLU A 36 -7.32 -43.52 -6.26
N ARG A 37 -6.10 -42.95 -6.26
CA ARG A 37 -5.75 -41.79 -5.44
C ARG A 37 -6.59 -40.56 -5.80
N LEU A 38 -6.74 -40.26 -7.10
CA LEU A 38 -7.59 -39.15 -7.55
C LEU A 38 -9.05 -39.34 -7.14
N GLU A 39 -9.58 -40.56 -7.23
CA GLU A 39 -10.94 -40.88 -6.78
C GLU A 39 -11.10 -40.74 -5.26
N ALA A 40 -10.08 -41.09 -4.47
CA ALA A 40 -10.09 -40.86 -3.03
C ALA A 40 -10.15 -39.36 -2.69
N GLU A 41 -9.35 -38.53 -3.35
CA GLU A 41 -9.36 -37.06 -3.19
C GLU A 41 -10.73 -36.46 -3.57
N ARG A 42 -11.30 -36.90 -4.70
CA ARG A 42 -12.63 -36.46 -5.14
C ARG A 42 -13.73 -36.82 -4.14
N LYS A 43 -13.68 -38.03 -3.58
CA LYS A 43 -14.63 -38.47 -2.54
C LYS A 43 -14.51 -37.63 -1.28
N LEU A 44 -13.28 -37.36 -0.82
CA LEU A 44 -13.04 -36.50 0.34
C LEU A 44 -13.60 -35.09 0.09
N ARG A 45 -13.31 -34.50 -1.07
CA ARG A 45 -13.83 -33.18 -1.44
C ARG A 45 -15.36 -33.13 -1.48
N MET A 46 -15.99 -34.17 -2.05
CA MET A 46 -17.46 -34.27 -2.04
C MET A 46 -18.03 -34.36 -0.64
N ALA A 47 -17.41 -35.13 0.26
CA ALA A 47 -17.85 -35.20 1.66
C ALA A 47 -17.72 -33.85 2.37
N LEU A 48 -16.60 -33.14 2.17
CA LEU A 48 -16.39 -31.81 2.74
C LEU A 48 -17.39 -30.78 2.21
N ARG A 49 -17.64 -30.76 0.89
CA ARG A 49 -18.67 -29.90 0.29
C ARG A 49 -20.04 -30.18 0.88
N GLY A 50 -20.47 -31.44 0.93
CA GLY A 50 -21.77 -31.78 1.51
C GLY A 50 -21.97 -31.26 2.95
N HIS A 51 -20.90 -31.14 3.74
CA HIS A 51 -20.97 -30.56 5.08
C HIS A 51 -20.87 -29.03 5.12
N LEU A 52 -20.16 -28.41 4.19
CA LEU A 52 -19.88 -26.97 4.18
C LEU A 52 -20.78 -26.15 3.25
N ASP A 53 -21.45 -26.80 2.29
CA ASP A 53 -22.37 -26.16 1.34
C ASP A 53 -23.46 -25.32 2.04
N PRO A 54 -24.06 -25.75 3.18
CA PRO A 54 -25.03 -24.91 3.88
C PRO A 54 -24.48 -23.56 4.37
N VAL A 55 -23.18 -23.48 4.66
CA VAL A 55 -22.52 -22.21 5.03
C VAL A 55 -22.20 -21.39 3.77
N ALA A 56 -21.81 -22.05 2.69
CA ALA A 56 -21.56 -21.39 1.41
C ALA A 56 -22.84 -20.82 0.77
N ASP A 57 -23.98 -21.45 1.00
CA ASP A 57 -25.30 -21.06 0.51
C ASP A 57 -26.00 -20.00 1.40
N GLU A 58 -25.39 -19.62 2.54
CA GLU A 58 -25.94 -18.56 3.38
C GLU A 58 -25.99 -17.24 2.59
N PRO A 59 -27.17 -16.58 2.51
CA PRO A 59 -27.28 -15.34 1.76
C PRO A 59 -26.37 -14.28 2.40
N VAL A 60 -25.58 -13.61 1.55
CA VAL A 60 -24.73 -12.50 1.99
C VAL A 60 -25.59 -11.46 2.73
N PRO A 61 -25.20 -11.04 3.95
CA PRO A 61 -25.96 -10.08 4.72
C PRO A 61 -26.34 -8.82 3.94
N GLN A 62 -27.60 -8.41 4.03
CA GLN A 62 -28.14 -7.29 3.24
C GLN A 62 -27.40 -5.96 3.47
N ALA A 63 -26.85 -5.75 4.66
CA ALA A 63 -26.02 -4.58 4.95
C ALA A 63 -24.78 -4.51 4.06
N TRP A 64 -24.14 -5.64 3.76
CA TRP A 64 -22.94 -5.69 2.92
C TRP A 64 -23.29 -5.47 1.45
N THR A 65 -24.37 -6.08 0.96
CA THR A 65 -24.83 -5.85 -0.41
C THR A 65 -25.25 -4.40 -0.62
N ALA A 66 -25.89 -3.77 0.38
CA ALA A 66 -26.21 -2.35 0.35
C ALA A 66 -24.95 -1.47 0.35
N MET A 67 -23.94 -1.80 1.16
CA MET A 67 -22.67 -1.06 1.21
C MET A 67 -21.90 -1.14 -0.12
N ILE A 68 -21.82 -2.33 -0.73
CA ILE A 68 -21.20 -2.51 -2.06
C ILE A 68 -21.98 -1.75 -3.14
N ALA A 69 -23.32 -1.82 -3.09
CA ALA A 69 -24.15 -1.10 -4.05
C ALA A 69 -24.07 0.43 -3.87
N ALA A 70 -23.85 0.93 -2.65
CA ALA A 70 -23.62 2.35 -2.38
C ALA A 70 -22.27 2.79 -2.96
N ALA A 71 -21.19 2.06 -2.67
CA ALA A 71 -19.86 2.33 -3.25
C ALA A 71 -19.91 2.32 -4.79
N ALA A 72 -20.61 1.35 -5.40
CA ALA A 72 -20.75 1.29 -6.85
C ALA A 72 -21.59 2.45 -7.45
N ARG A 73 -22.49 3.06 -6.67
CA ARG A 73 -23.23 4.27 -7.10
C ARG A 73 -22.36 5.51 -6.97
N GLU A 74 -21.59 5.63 -5.89
CA GLU A 74 -20.60 6.70 -5.73
C GLU A 74 -19.59 6.68 -6.90
N ASP A 75 -19.05 5.51 -7.23
CA ASP A 75 -18.16 5.31 -8.39
C ASP A 75 -18.82 5.58 -9.76
N ALA A 76 -20.15 5.55 -9.85
CA ALA A 76 -20.91 5.82 -11.07
C ALA A 76 -21.36 7.28 -11.19
N GLU A 77 -21.55 7.96 -10.05
CA GLU A 77 -21.83 9.40 -9.96
C GLU A 77 -20.56 10.22 -10.20
N ASP A 78 -19.41 9.74 -9.72
CA ASP A 78 -18.12 10.21 -10.17
C ASP A 78 -17.83 9.63 -11.56
N GLU A 79 -17.93 10.46 -12.61
CA GLU A 79 -17.61 10.06 -13.99
C GLU A 79 -16.10 9.79 -14.11
N HIS A 80 -15.64 8.65 -13.60
CA HIS A 80 -14.27 8.20 -13.69
C HIS A 80 -13.98 7.77 -15.13
N LYS A 81 -13.60 8.76 -15.94
CA LYS A 81 -13.24 8.57 -17.35
C LYS A 81 -12.08 7.59 -17.46
N VAL A 82 -12.39 6.32 -17.73
CA VAL A 82 -11.40 5.30 -18.09
C VAL A 82 -10.82 5.66 -19.46
N ILE A 83 -9.71 6.41 -19.45
CA ILE A 83 -9.01 6.79 -20.68
C ILE A 83 -8.10 5.66 -21.15
N SER A 84 -8.15 5.37 -22.45
CA SER A 84 -7.11 4.57 -23.08
C SER A 84 -5.80 5.36 -23.09
N LEU A 85 -4.76 4.81 -22.47
CA LEU A 85 -3.42 5.38 -22.49
C LEU A 85 -2.88 5.53 -23.93
N ALA A 86 -3.30 4.66 -24.85
CA ALA A 86 -2.96 4.76 -26.27
C ALA A 86 -3.63 5.97 -26.91
N ALA A 87 -4.93 6.18 -26.65
CA ALA A 87 -5.66 7.34 -27.15
C ALA A 87 -5.11 8.67 -26.57
N ALA A 88 -4.81 8.69 -25.26
CA ALA A 88 -4.21 9.85 -24.61
C ALA A 88 -2.81 10.19 -25.17
N ARG A 89 -2.00 9.17 -25.49
CA ARG A 89 -0.70 9.37 -26.15
C ARG A 89 -0.83 9.86 -27.59
N ALA A 90 -1.81 9.36 -28.34
CA ALA A 90 -2.09 9.80 -29.71
C ALA A 90 -2.52 11.28 -29.76
N GLU A 91 -3.45 11.71 -28.89
CA GLU A 91 -3.81 13.12 -28.78
C GLU A 91 -2.62 14.01 -28.39
N LYS A 92 -1.78 13.54 -27.45
CA LYS A 92 -0.60 14.30 -27.02
C LYS A 92 0.41 14.45 -28.16
N ALA A 93 0.60 13.42 -28.97
CA ALA A 93 1.47 13.45 -30.15
C ALA A 93 0.93 14.41 -31.22
N GLU A 94 -0.38 14.42 -31.46
CA GLU A 94 -1.02 15.33 -32.40
C GLU A 94 -0.91 16.80 -31.94
N LYS A 95 -1.18 17.07 -30.66
CA LYS A 95 -1.02 18.41 -30.05
C LYS A 95 0.44 18.87 -30.08
N ALA A 96 1.40 17.97 -29.82
CA ALA A 96 2.82 18.25 -29.95
C ALA A 96 3.24 18.58 -31.40
N GLY A 97 2.70 17.86 -32.39
CA GLY A 97 2.91 18.15 -33.80
C GLY A 97 2.35 19.51 -34.23
N LYS A 98 1.14 19.86 -33.76
CA LYS A 98 0.52 21.18 -33.98
C LYS A 98 1.31 22.30 -33.31
N ALA A 99 1.77 22.10 -32.07
CA ALA A 99 2.62 23.06 -31.36
C ALA A 99 3.99 23.26 -32.05
N ALA A 100 4.59 22.18 -32.55
CA ALA A 100 5.84 22.25 -33.31
C ALA A 100 5.67 23.00 -34.64
N LYS A 101 4.52 22.83 -35.31
CA LYS A 101 4.18 23.58 -36.53
C LYS A 101 3.95 25.06 -36.25
N ALA A 102 3.19 25.39 -35.21
CA ALA A 102 2.96 26.77 -34.77
C ALA A 102 4.27 27.46 -34.34
N ALA A 103 5.17 26.75 -33.66
CA ALA A 103 6.50 27.26 -33.32
C ALA A 103 7.37 27.52 -34.56
N ARG A 104 7.22 26.72 -35.64
CA ARG A 104 7.91 26.93 -36.92
C ARG A 104 7.38 28.14 -37.67
N GLU A 105 6.07 28.36 -37.67
CA GLU A 105 5.40 29.52 -38.29
C GLU A 105 5.64 30.83 -37.50
N ALA A 106 5.72 30.76 -36.17
CA ALA A 106 6.15 31.89 -35.33
C ALA A 106 7.63 32.26 -35.56
N ARG A 107 8.47 31.27 -35.92
CA ARG A 107 9.90 31.49 -36.21
C ARG A 107 10.14 32.00 -37.64
N SER A 108 9.24 31.73 -38.59
CA SER A 108 9.32 32.27 -39.96
C SER A 108 8.87 33.73 -40.04
N THR A 109 7.96 34.17 -39.17
CA THR A 109 7.50 35.57 -39.06
C THR A 109 8.41 36.47 -38.22
N ALA A 110 9.37 35.89 -37.48
CA ALA A 110 10.33 36.62 -36.63
C ALA A 110 11.56 37.17 -37.36
N ARG A 111 11.60 37.19 -38.71
CA ARG A 111 12.74 37.68 -39.50
C ARG A 111 12.79 39.23 -39.64
N GLY A 112 12.15 39.98 -38.74
CA GLY A 112 12.03 41.43 -38.88
C GLY A 112 11.71 42.26 -37.64
N ARG A 113 12.17 41.90 -36.43
CA ARG A 113 12.06 42.81 -35.26
C ARG A 113 13.39 42.96 -34.50
N PRO A 114 13.75 44.18 -34.07
CA PRO A 114 15.07 44.48 -33.51
C PRO A 114 15.30 43.87 -32.11
N PHE A 115 16.57 43.55 -31.87
CA PHE A 115 17.15 42.66 -30.85
C PHE A 115 16.98 43.08 -29.37
N MET A 116 16.50 44.30 -29.07
CA MET A 116 16.58 44.87 -27.71
C MET A 116 15.44 44.51 -26.73
N GLN A 117 14.31 43.93 -27.16
CA GLN A 117 13.19 43.61 -26.24
C GLN A 117 13.17 42.17 -25.69
N ARG A 118 14.16 41.33 -26.03
CA ARG A 118 14.11 39.87 -25.77
C ARG A 118 14.75 39.40 -24.45
N TRP A 119 15.33 40.29 -23.65
CA TRP A 119 16.00 39.94 -22.38
C TRP A 119 15.15 40.17 -21.12
N GLY A 120 14.07 40.97 -21.17
CA GLY A 120 13.24 41.25 -19.99
C GLY A 120 12.27 40.13 -19.62
N MET A 121 11.69 39.45 -20.61
CA MET A 121 10.59 38.49 -20.36
C MET A 121 11.07 37.10 -19.90
N GLY A 122 12.29 36.70 -20.25
CA GLY A 122 12.85 35.40 -19.85
C GLY A 122 13.18 35.31 -18.36
N ILE A 123 13.57 36.44 -17.74
CA ILE A 123 13.95 36.49 -16.32
C ILE A 123 12.71 36.37 -15.43
N ALA A 124 11.57 36.97 -15.81
CA ALA A 124 10.34 36.92 -15.01
C ALA A 124 9.78 35.50 -14.88
N ILE A 125 9.78 34.72 -15.97
CA ILE A 125 9.29 33.34 -15.97
C ILE A 125 10.23 32.46 -15.15
N ALA A 126 11.55 32.57 -15.34
CA ALA A 126 12.54 31.81 -14.57
C ALA A 126 12.48 32.13 -13.06
N ALA A 127 12.29 33.40 -12.70
CA ALA A 127 12.16 33.82 -11.31
C ALA A 127 10.89 33.28 -10.64
N SER A 128 9.75 33.31 -11.34
CA SER A 128 8.50 32.74 -10.81
C SER A 128 8.56 31.22 -10.62
N LEU A 129 9.25 30.51 -11.52
CA LEU A 129 9.44 29.07 -11.44
C LEU A 129 10.43 28.70 -10.32
N ALA A 130 11.53 29.46 -10.17
CA ALA A 130 12.46 29.30 -9.07
C ALA A 130 11.80 29.58 -7.71
N LEU A 131 10.98 30.62 -7.62
CA LEU A 131 10.25 30.96 -6.39
C LEU A 131 9.18 29.91 -6.06
N GLY A 132 8.44 29.43 -7.07
CA GLY A 132 7.48 28.33 -6.92
C GLY A 132 8.14 27.02 -6.49
N LEU A 133 9.31 26.68 -7.05
CA LEU A 133 10.07 25.49 -6.67
C LEU A 133 10.67 25.61 -5.27
N PHE A 134 11.18 26.79 -4.92
CA PHE A 134 11.76 27.07 -3.61
C PHE A 134 10.68 27.04 -2.51
N MET A 135 9.51 27.62 -2.76
CA MET A 135 8.40 27.57 -1.80
C MET A 135 7.77 26.18 -1.74
N GLY A 136 7.64 25.49 -2.88
CA GLY A 136 7.06 24.15 -2.96
C GLY A 136 7.87 23.07 -2.24
N THR A 137 9.21 23.14 -2.30
CA THR A 137 10.10 22.20 -1.58
C THR A 137 10.12 22.41 -0.07
N ARG A 138 9.67 23.57 0.43
CA ARG A 138 9.55 23.85 1.86
C ARG A 138 8.23 23.36 2.48
N ILE A 139 7.20 23.13 1.67
CA ILE A 139 5.87 22.70 2.13
C ILE A 139 5.74 21.17 2.15
N ALA A 140 6.57 20.44 1.38
CA ALA A 140 6.67 18.99 1.43
C ALA A 140 7.47 18.51 2.65
N SER A 141 6.97 18.79 3.86
CA SER A 141 7.49 18.15 5.07
C SER A 141 6.94 16.73 5.12
N GLY A 142 7.82 15.74 4.91
CA GLY A 142 7.44 14.33 5.00
C GLY A 142 7.00 13.92 6.41
N PRO A 143 6.49 12.68 6.58
CA PRO A 143 6.13 12.15 7.91
C PRO A 143 7.34 11.97 8.84
N VAL A 144 8.55 12.10 8.30
CA VAL A 144 9.82 11.97 9.03
C VAL A 144 10.71 13.16 8.73
N THR A 145 11.35 13.70 9.77
CA THR A 145 12.39 14.72 9.70
C THR A 145 13.65 14.25 10.42
N GLN A 146 14.81 14.79 10.08
CA GLN A 146 16.06 14.50 10.79
C GLN A 146 16.42 15.69 11.66
N ARG A 147 16.64 15.45 12.96
CA ARG A 147 17.08 16.46 13.93
C ARG A 147 18.21 15.89 14.77
N ASP A 148 19.33 16.60 14.82
CA ASP A 148 20.53 16.21 15.60
C ASP A 148 21.01 14.77 15.30
N GLY A 149 20.88 14.34 14.04
CA GLY A 149 21.25 12.99 13.59
C GLY A 149 20.19 11.91 13.85
N ALA A 150 19.18 12.19 14.69
CA ALA A 150 18.06 11.30 14.96
C ALA A 150 16.91 11.51 13.96
N LEU A 151 16.22 10.44 13.59
CA LEU A 151 14.98 10.50 12.83
C LEU A 151 13.82 10.78 13.79
N MET A 152 13.04 11.82 13.54
CA MET A 152 11.86 12.18 14.31
C MET A 152 10.61 12.15 13.45
N ALA A 153 9.49 11.72 14.02
CA ALA A 153 8.20 11.85 13.38
C ALA A 153 7.82 13.33 13.24
N SER A 154 7.20 13.68 12.12
CA SER A 154 6.74 15.05 11.82
C SER A 154 5.37 15.07 11.16
N GLY A 155 4.70 16.21 11.24
CA GLY A 155 3.39 16.44 10.64
C GLY A 155 2.35 15.41 11.12
N LEU A 156 1.65 14.79 10.17
CA LEU A 156 0.57 13.84 10.45
C LEU A 156 1.04 12.62 11.26
N LEU A 157 2.28 12.14 11.07
CA LEU A 157 2.77 10.98 11.83
C LEU A 157 2.89 11.30 13.32
N ALA A 158 3.49 12.45 13.65
CA ALA A 158 3.63 12.89 15.04
C ALA A 158 2.26 13.11 15.70
N GLU A 159 1.33 13.77 15.00
CA GLU A 159 -0.03 14.01 15.48
C GLU A 159 -0.77 12.70 15.80
N ARG A 160 -0.65 11.69 14.93
CA ARG A 160 -1.30 10.38 15.13
C ARG A 160 -0.65 9.58 16.25
N LEU A 161 0.67 9.65 16.37
CA LEU A 161 1.40 9.09 17.50
C LEU A 161 1.03 9.75 18.84
N ASP A 162 0.56 11.00 18.85
CA ASP A 162 0.06 11.64 20.08
C ASP A 162 -1.40 11.32 20.37
N THR A 163 -2.26 11.26 19.35
CA THR A 163 -3.72 11.35 19.53
C THR A 163 -4.50 10.07 19.27
N GLN A 164 -4.04 9.22 18.34
CA GLN A 164 -4.74 7.99 18.00
C GLN A 164 -4.48 6.94 19.09
N LEU A 165 -5.48 6.15 19.48
CA LEU A 165 -5.30 4.97 20.33
C LEU A 165 -5.02 3.75 19.45
N ALA A 166 -4.21 2.80 19.93
CA ALA A 166 -3.96 1.53 19.25
C ALA A 166 -5.23 0.67 19.19
N SER A 167 -6.11 0.79 20.18
CA SER A 167 -7.41 0.11 20.21
C SER A 167 -8.42 0.71 19.21
N ALA A 168 -8.30 2.01 18.91
CA ALA A 168 -9.13 2.71 17.94
C ALA A 168 -8.48 2.62 16.55
N GLN A 169 -8.73 1.49 15.87
CA GLN A 169 -8.30 1.28 14.49
C GLN A 169 -8.99 2.29 13.56
N GLY A 170 -8.32 3.42 13.31
CA GLY A 170 -8.79 4.41 12.35
C GLY A 170 -8.48 3.99 10.92
N SER A 171 -9.38 4.31 9.99
CA SER A 171 -9.22 4.13 8.53
C SER A 171 -8.18 5.08 7.89
N GLY A 172 -7.18 5.53 8.66
CA GLY A 172 -6.20 6.52 8.23
C GLY A 172 -4.95 5.92 7.58
N SER A 173 -4.17 6.79 6.92
CA SER A 173 -2.88 6.46 6.28
C SER A 173 -1.79 6.02 7.26
N VAL A 174 -1.98 6.32 8.55
CA VAL A 174 -1.15 5.85 9.68
C VAL A 174 -2.04 5.05 10.62
N ARG A 175 -1.62 3.82 10.92
CA ARG A 175 -2.22 2.92 11.91
C ARG A 175 -1.24 2.66 13.04
N ILE A 176 -1.71 2.73 14.28
CA ILE A 176 -0.91 2.30 15.43
C ILE A 176 -1.24 0.84 15.71
N LEU A 177 -0.22 0.00 15.79
CA LEU A 177 -0.36 -1.45 16.02
C LEU A 177 -0.34 -1.79 17.51
N THR A 178 0.55 -1.16 18.27
CA THR A 178 0.68 -1.37 19.71
C THR A 178 1.39 -0.19 20.38
N SER A 179 1.17 -0.04 21.69
CA SER A 179 1.82 0.94 22.56
C SER A 179 2.41 0.19 23.77
N PHE A 180 3.63 0.48 24.17
CA PHE A 180 4.35 -0.21 25.25
C PHE A 180 5.32 0.76 25.95
N ARG A 181 5.83 0.38 27.12
CA ARG A 181 6.95 1.08 27.78
C ARG A 181 8.24 0.33 27.53
N ARG A 182 9.34 1.03 27.27
CA ARG A 182 10.67 0.41 27.13
C ARG A 182 11.42 0.36 28.45
N GLU A 183 12.49 -0.45 28.49
CA GLU A 183 13.53 -0.33 29.51
C GLU A 183 14.10 1.11 29.49
N GLY A 184 13.79 1.90 30.53
CA GLY A 184 14.07 3.35 30.59
C GLY A 184 12.84 4.21 30.88
N GLY A 185 11.63 3.65 30.78
CA GLY A 185 10.37 4.29 31.17
C GLY A 185 9.65 5.01 30.04
N ASP A 186 10.34 5.30 28.92
CA ASP A 186 9.76 5.99 27.77
C ASP A 186 8.64 5.17 27.11
N TYR A 187 7.60 5.88 26.65
CA TYR A 187 6.52 5.27 25.88
C TYR A 187 6.94 5.09 24.42
N CYS A 188 6.80 3.87 23.91
CA CYS A 188 7.06 3.53 22.52
C CYS A 188 5.79 3.02 21.83
N ARG A 189 5.66 3.31 20.55
CA ARG A 189 4.51 2.93 19.73
C ARG A 189 4.99 2.36 18.41
N VAL A 190 4.39 1.24 18.00
CA VAL A 190 4.62 0.68 16.66
C VAL A 190 3.55 1.20 15.72
N PHE A 191 3.97 1.73 14.58
CA PHE A 191 3.07 2.27 13.58
C PHE A 191 3.32 1.64 12.21
N ALA A 192 2.27 1.60 11.41
CA ALA A 192 2.32 1.23 10.00
C ALA A 192 1.72 2.34 9.15
N SER A 193 2.41 2.71 8.06
CA SER A 193 1.89 3.65 7.06
C SER A 193 2.27 3.22 5.65
N GLY A 194 1.63 3.80 4.63
CA GLY A 194 1.85 3.41 3.23
C GLY A 194 3.29 3.59 2.72
N GLY A 195 4.09 4.47 3.32
CA GLY A 195 5.48 4.72 2.92
C GLY A 195 6.53 4.24 3.94
N THR A 196 6.18 4.17 5.22
CA THR A 196 7.13 3.81 6.30
C THR A 196 6.37 3.19 7.47
N SER A 197 6.84 2.05 7.95
CA SER A 197 6.41 1.46 9.21
C SER A 197 7.58 1.48 10.20
N GLY A 198 7.34 1.52 11.50
CA GLY A 198 8.43 1.63 12.46
C GLY A 198 8.01 1.62 13.92
N VAL A 199 9.02 1.72 14.78
CA VAL A 199 8.87 1.93 16.22
C VAL A 199 9.29 3.36 16.55
N ALA A 200 8.39 4.13 17.16
CA ALA A 200 8.64 5.49 17.61
C ALA A 200 8.58 5.56 19.14
N CYS A 201 9.60 6.10 19.80
CA CYS A 201 9.63 6.30 21.24
C CYS A 201 9.51 7.79 21.56
N LYS A 202 8.70 8.12 22.58
CA LYS A 202 8.48 9.49 23.03
C LYS A 202 9.68 9.96 23.82
N ASP A 203 10.24 11.09 23.41
CA ASP A 203 11.24 11.82 24.17
C ASP A 203 10.72 13.23 24.54
N ASN A 204 11.60 14.06 25.10
CA ASN A 204 11.27 15.44 25.46
C ASN A 204 10.98 16.36 24.26
N ALA A 205 11.50 16.03 23.07
CA ALA A 205 11.42 16.84 21.85
C ALA A 205 10.27 16.40 20.91
N GLY A 206 9.82 15.16 21.00
CA GLY A 206 8.84 14.57 20.10
C GLY A 206 8.87 13.04 20.11
N TRP A 207 8.61 12.45 18.94
CA TRP A 207 8.64 11.00 18.74
C TRP A 207 9.87 10.65 17.92
N VAL A 208 10.83 9.97 18.52
CA VAL A 208 12.07 9.52 17.87
C VAL A 208 11.86 8.14 17.26
N LEU A 209 12.23 7.99 16.00
CA LEU A 209 12.11 6.73 15.25
C LEU A 209 13.36 5.89 15.51
N GLU A 210 13.20 4.85 16.32
CA GLU A 210 14.28 3.92 16.69
C GLU A 210 14.50 2.86 15.62
N ARG A 211 13.42 2.44 14.97
CA ARG A 211 13.47 1.48 13.85
C ARG A 211 12.46 1.89 12.80
N THR A 212 12.88 1.82 11.54
CA THR A 212 12.03 2.09 10.39
C THR A 212 12.26 1.06 9.31
N ILE A 213 11.18 0.58 8.72
CA ILE A 213 11.19 -0.31 7.55
C ILE A 213 10.36 0.38 6.47
N SER A 214 10.78 0.25 5.21
CA SER A 214 10.02 0.76 4.07
C SER A 214 8.61 0.16 4.07
N GLY A 215 7.61 1.02 4.25
CA GLY A 215 6.20 0.65 4.11
C GLY A 215 5.97 0.23 2.67
N GLY A 216 5.34 -0.93 2.46
CA GLY A 216 5.10 -1.42 1.11
C GLY A 216 4.07 -0.56 0.41
N ALA A 217 4.51 0.34 -0.48
CA ALA A 217 3.74 0.55 -1.71
C ALA A 217 3.69 -0.81 -2.41
N ALA A 218 2.53 -1.21 -2.93
CA ALA A 218 2.36 -2.46 -3.65
C ALA A 218 3.33 -2.54 -4.85
N GLN A 219 4.56 -3.01 -4.64
CA GLN A 219 5.45 -3.41 -5.74
C GLN A 219 4.92 -4.72 -6.32
N GLN A 220 4.75 -4.71 -7.64
CA GLN A 220 4.20 -5.77 -8.48
C GLN A 220 5.14 -7.00 -8.64
N SER A 221 5.98 -7.32 -7.66
CA SER A 221 6.78 -8.53 -7.69
C SER A 221 6.16 -9.61 -6.81
N GLN A 222 5.85 -10.73 -7.47
CA GLN A 222 5.31 -11.97 -6.94
C GLN A 222 6.04 -12.41 -5.65
N TYR A 223 5.25 -12.71 -4.62
CA TYR A 223 5.64 -13.12 -3.26
C TYR A 223 6.21 -12.03 -2.34
N ARG A 224 5.30 -11.32 -1.66
CA ARG A 224 5.52 -10.79 -0.31
C ARG A 224 4.41 -11.37 0.57
N GLN A 225 4.76 -12.11 1.63
CA GLN A 225 3.76 -12.45 2.64
C GLN A 225 3.28 -11.16 3.29
N ALA A 226 2.00 -10.84 3.13
CA ALA A 226 1.37 -9.72 3.81
C ALA A 226 1.56 -9.92 5.33
N GLY A 227 2.29 -9.00 5.97
CA GLY A 227 2.54 -9.05 7.42
C GLY A 227 4.00 -9.24 7.85
N SER A 228 4.95 -9.57 6.97
CA SER A 228 6.34 -9.83 7.40
C SER A 228 7.01 -8.61 8.06
N ALA A 229 6.78 -7.40 7.54
CA ALA A 229 7.32 -6.17 8.12
C ALA A 229 6.67 -5.81 9.46
N ASP A 230 5.36 -6.02 9.58
CA ASP A 230 4.64 -5.78 10.84
C ASP A 230 5.11 -6.79 11.91
N MET A 231 5.33 -8.06 11.54
CA MET A 231 5.85 -9.11 12.42
C MET A 231 7.27 -8.79 12.92
N GLU A 232 8.16 -8.34 12.04
CA GLU A 232 9.52 -7.92 12.42
C GLU A 232 9.48 -6.75 13.42
N LEU A 233 8.60 -5.77 13.19
CA LEU A 233 8.43 -4.65 14.11
C LEU A 233 7.79 -5.05 15.44
N MET A 234 6.85 -6.00 15.45
CA MET A 234 6.29 -6.56 16.69
C MET A 234 7.35 -7.30 17.50
N ALA A 235 8.21 -8.09 16.84
CA ALA A 235 9.33 -8.77 17.51
C ALA A 235 10.31 -7.76 18.12
N ALA A 236 10.70 -6.74 17.34
CA ALA A 236 11.56 -5.67 17.81
C ALA A 236 10.95 -4.87 18.98
N ALA A 237 9.62 -4.67 18.98
CA ALA A 237 8.92 -4.04 20.08
C ALA A 237 8.92 -4.92 21.34
N GLN A 238 8.70 -6.23 21.19
CA GLN A 238 8.72 -7.18 22.30
C GLN A 238 10.10 -7.25 22.97
N GLU A 239 11.18 -7.16 22.20
CA GLU A 239 12.56 -7.09 22.71
C GLU A 239 12.85 -5.80 23.48
N MET A 240 12.22 -4.70 23.09
CA MET A 240 12.42 -3.39 23.74
C MET A 240 11.50 -3.18 24.95
N ALA A 241 10.40 -3.93 25.05
CA ALA A 241 9.35 -3.70 26.01
C ALA A 241 9.73 -4.15 27.43
N ASP A 242 9.49 -3.28 28.40
CA ASP A 242 9.49 -3.61 29.82
C ASP A 242 8.06 -3.97 30.26
N GLY A 243 7.73 -5.25 30.08
CA GLY A 243 6.42 -5.81 30.45
C GLY A 243 5.43 -5.91 29.29
N ALA A 244 4.15 -5.99 29.65
CA ALA A 244 3.07 -6.16 28.68
C ALA A 244 2.78 -4.85 27.91
N PRO A 245 2.31 -4.93 26.65
CA PRO A 245 1.73 -3.79 25.96
C PRO A 245 0.63 -3.12 26.77
N LEU A 246 0.47 -1.81 26.57
CA LEU A 246 -0.56 -1.02 27.21
C LEU A 246 -1.94 -1.48 26.74
N ASP A 247 -2.86 -1.65 27.69
CA ASP A 247 -4.28 -1.76 27.39
C ASP A 247 -4.87 -0.38 27.02
N ALA A 248 -6.14 -0.37 26.59
CA ALA A 248 -6.82 0.85 26.16
C ALA A 248 -6.90 1.93 27.27
N ALA A 249 -7.12 1.54 28.53
CA ALA A 249 -7.25 2.49 29.64
C ALA A 249 -5.88 3.08 30.02
N GLN A 250 -4.84 2.25 30.01
CA GLN A 250 -3.45 2.67 30.22
C GLN A 250 -2.99 3.62 29.11
N GLU A 251 -3.38 3.35 27.86
CA GLU A 251 -3.07 4.20 26.71
C GLU A 251 -3.79 5.56 26.79
N GLU A 252 -5.07 5.58 27.15
CA GLU A 252 -5.82 6.82 27.39
C GLU A 252 -5.20 7.66 28.51
N ALA A 253 -4.79 7.01 29.61
CA ALA A 253 -4.10 7.68 30.71
C ALA A 253 -2.74 8.25 30.29
N ALA A 254 -1.95 7.47 29.52
CA ALA A 254 -0.67 7.93 28.99
C ALA A 254 -0.87 9.14 28.05
N LYS A 255 -1.86 9.07 27.15
CA LYS A 255 -2.23 10.18 26.27
C LYS A 255 -2.67 11.42 27.06
N ALA A 256 -3.48 11.26 28.11
CA ALA A 256 -3.92 12.38 28.96
C ALA A 256 -2.75 13.08 29.67
N LYS A 257 -1.69 12.34 29.99
CA LYS A 257 -0.42 12.87 30.53
C LYS A 257 0.55 13.38 29.46
N GLY A 258 0.17 13.33 28.18
CA GLY A 258 1.04 13.71 27.06
C GLY A 258 2.23 12.76 26.86
N TRP A 259 2.05 11.48 27.17
CA TRP A 259 3.06 10.42 27.05
C TRP A 259 4.29 10.65 27.93
N ARG A 260 4.05 11.10 29.16
CA ARG A 260 5.05 11.30 30.22
C ARG A 260 4.62 10.52 31.46
N GLU A 261 5.57 10.15 32.31
CA GLU A 261 5.31 9.46 33.59
C GLU A 261 4.39 10.28 34.53
#